data_AF-A0A965CX57-F1
#
_entry.id   AF-A0A965CX57-F1
#
_cell.length_a   1.000
_cell.length_b   1.000
_cell.length_c   1.000
_cell.angle_alpha   90.00
_cell.angle_beta   90.00
_cell.angle_gamma   90.00
#
_symmetry.space_group_name_H-M   'P 1'
#
loop_
_entity.id
_entity.type
_entity.pdbx_description
1 polymer ?
#
loop_
_entity_poly.entity_id
_entity_poly.type
_entity_poly.pdbx_seq_one_letter_code
_entity_poly.pdbx_strand_id
1 'polypeptide(L)' 'MLAYRHQFHAGNFADVFKHALLAQLVLAMTRKDKPFFYLDTHAGIGQYDLLHEWFYCE' A
#
# COMPACT_ATOMS: atom_id res chain seq x y z
N MET A 1 1.02 -16.55 -14.03
CA MET A 1 -0.34 -16.09 -14.36
C MET A 1 -0.89 -15.34 -13.14
N LEU A 2 -0.72 -14.02 -13.07
CA LEU A 2 -1.44 -13.21 -12.10
C LEU A 2 -2.13 -12.10 -12.89
N ALA A 3 -3.44 -12.25 -13.07
CA ALA A 3 -4.27 -11.29 -13.77
C ALA A 3 -4.54 -10.04 -12.90
N TYR A 4 -4.39 -10.16 -11.57
CA TYR A 4 -4.55 -9.04 -10.67
C TYR A 4 -3.36 -8.09 -10.75
N ARG A 5 -3.63 -6.84 -11.13
CA ARG A 5 -2.69 -5.74 -11.01
C ARG A 5 -3.26 -4.71 -10.06
N HIS A 6 -2.59 -4.51 -8.93
CA HIS A 6 -3.00 -3.53 -7.92
C HIS A 6 -3.04 -2.09 -8.48
N GLN A 7 -2.35 -1.81 -9.60
CA GLN A 7 -2.41 -0.54 -10.32
C GLN A 7 -3.86 -0.10 -10.66
N PHE A 8 -4.77 -1.02 -10.95
CA PHE A 8 -6.17 -0.69 -11.28
C PHE A 8 -7.01 -0.32 -10.05
N HIS A 9 -6.43 -0.45 -8.85
CA HIS A 9 -7.11 -0.24 -7.58
C HIS A 9 -6.35 0.71 -6.65
N ALA A 10 -5.20 1.22 -7.09
CA ALA A 10 -4.34 2.05 -6.26
C ALA A 10 -5.11 3.31 -5.81
N GLY A 11 -4.99 3.65 -4.53
CA GLY A 11 -5.65 4.86 -4.00
C GLY A 11 -7.18 4.80 -3.85
N ASN A 12 -7.82 3.64 -4.07
CA ASN A 12 -9.25 3.47 -3.75
C ASN A 12 -9.53 3.53 -2.23
N PHE A 13 -10.80 3.45 -1.83
CA PHE A 13 -11.20 3.53 -0.42
C PHE A 13 -10.52 2.47 0.48
N ALA A 14 -10.26 1.28 -0.04
CA ALA A 14 -9.60 0.20 0.69
C ALA A 14 -8.11 0.51 0.91
N ASP A 15 -7.46 1.10 -0.10
CA ASP A 15 -6.10 1.61 0.02
C ASP A 15 -6.00 2.76 1.02
N VAL A 16 -6.96 3.69 1.03
CA VAL A 16 -7.00 4.76 2.04
C VAL A 16 -7.10 4.18 3.45
N PHE A 17 -8.03 3.25 3.68
CA PHE A 17 -8.21 2.62 4.99
C PHE A 17 -6.95 1.85 5.43
N LYS A 18 -6.42 0.98 4.57
CA LYS A 18 -5.28 0.12 4.94
C LYS A 18 -4.02 0.93 5.22
N HIS A 19 -3.73 1.98 4.42
CA HIS A 19 -2.54 2.80 4.61
C HIS A 19 -2.67 3.74 5.81
N ALA A 20 -3.86 4.28 6.10
CA ALA A 20 -4.10 5.07 7.30
C ALA A 20 -3.84 4.23 8.57
N LEU A 21 -4.34 3.00 8.61
CA LEU A 21 -4.09 2.07 9.71
C LEU A 21 -2.60 1.72 9.83
N LEU A 22 -1.95 1.38 8.71
CA LEU A 22 -0.53 1.04 8.68
C LEU A 22 0.35 2.19 9.18
N ALA A 23 0.07 3.43 8.76
CA ALA A 23 0.79 4.62 9.21
C ALA A 23 0.69 4.80 10.74
N GLN A 24 -0.52 4.63 11.30
CA GLN A 24 -0.72 4.70 12.75
C GLN A 24 0.01 3.58 13.49
N LEU A 25 0.02 2.37 12.93
CA LEU A 25 0.75 1.23 13.50
C LEU A 25 2.25 1.49 13.54
N VAL A 26 2.85 1.97 12.44
CA VAL A 26 4.28 2.31 12.37
C VAL A 26 4.64 3.40 13.40
N LEU A 27 3.81 4.45 13.51
CA LEU A 27 3.99 5.48 14.53
C LEU A 27 3.92 4.92 15.95
N ALA A 28 2.98 4.00 16.21
CA ALA A 28 2.84 3.35 17.52
C ALA A 28 4.05 2.46 17.85
N MET A 29 4.55 1.69 16.87
CA MET A 29 5.71 0.81 17.03
C MET A 29 7.00 1.58 17.27
N THR A 30 7.12 2.78 16.70
CA THR A 30 8.29 3.67 16.85
C THR A 30 8.36 4.34 18.23
N ARG A 31 7.29 4.26 19.06
CA ARG A 31 7.31 4.84 20.43
C ARG A 31 8.29 4.15 21.38
N LYS A 32 8.69 2.92 21.06
CA LYS A 32 9.66 2.16 21.83
C LYS A 32 11.01 2.28 21.14
N ASP A 33 12.05 2.59 21.91
CA ASP A 33 13.43 2.57 21.44
C ASP A 33 13.96 1.13 21.34
N LYS A 34 13.31 0.34 20.48
CA LYS A 34 13.74 -1.00 20.07
C LYS A 34 13.42 -1.17 18.58
N PRO A 35 14.34 -1.72 17.77
CA PRO A 35 14.08 -1.95 16.36
C PRO A 35 12.94 -2.96 16.18
N PHE A 36 12.22 -2.84 15.07
CA PHE A 36 11.21 -3.80 14.63
C PHE A 36 11.41 -4.15 13.15
N PHE A 37 10.92 -5.34 12.77
CA PHE A 37 10.94 -5.83 11.40
C PHE A 37 9.58 -5.62 10.75
N TYR A 38 9.56 -5.09 9.53
CA TYR A 38 8.36 -4.95 8.71
C TYR A 38 8.40 -5.97 7.58
N LEU A 39 7.38 -6.83 7.52
CA LEU A 39 7.20 -7.83 6.47
C LEU A 39 5.91 -7.53 5.71
N ASP A 40 6.03 -7.35 4.40
CA ASP A 40 4.90 -7.26 3.49
C ASP A 40 4.91 -8.47 2.56
N THR A 41 3.89 -9.33 2.69
CA THR A 41 3.79 -10.57 1.91
C THR A 41 3.32 -10.31 0.48
N HIS A 42 2.70 -9.17 0.21
CA HIS A 42 2.08 -8.81 -1.08
C HIS A 42 2.34 -7.34 -1.41
N ALA A 43 3.61 -6.92 -1.38
CA ALA A 43 4.03 -5.51 -1.47
C ALA A 43 3.70 -4.79 -2.79
N GLY A 44 3.34 -5.52 -3.85
CA GLY A 44 3.12 -4.95 -5.17
C GLY A 44 4.39 -4.31 -5.74
N ILE A 45 4.24 -3.18 -6.44
CA ILE A 45 5.36 -2.46 -7.07
C ILE A 45 5.85 -1.24 -6.25
N GLY A 46 5.31 -1.04 -5.05
CA GLY A 46 5.68 0.05 -4.14
C GLY A 46 5.00 1.39 -4.45
N GLN A 47 5.13 1.92 -5.67
CA GLN A 47 4.51 3.18 -6.08
C GLN A 47 3.70 3.02 -7.37
N TYR A 48 2.57 3.70 -7.44
CA TYR A 48 1.67 3.67 -8.59
C TYR A 48 1.50 5.09 -9.13
N ASP A 49 1.66 5.25 -10.44
CA ASP A 49 1.32 6.48 -11.13
C ASP A 49 -0.20 6.50 -11.37
N LEU A 50 -0.90 7.39 -10.65
CA LEU A 50 -2.35 7.54 -10.74
C LEU A 50 -2.79 8.31 -11.99
N LEU A 51 -1.86 8.95 -12.70
CA LEU A 51 -2.11 9.67 -13.95
C LEU A 51 -1.79 8.82 -15.19
N HIS A 52 -1.30 7.60 -14.99
CA HIS A 52 -0.96 6.69 -16.06
C HIS A 52 -2.22 6.32 -16.87
N GLU A 53 -2.10 6.20 -18.19
CA GLU A 53 -3.23 5.96 -19.10
C GLU A 53 -4.05 4.72 -18.74
N TRP A 54 -3.41 3.75 -18.09
CA TRP A 54 -4.01 2.48 -17.67
C TRP A 54 -4.88 2.59 -16.42
N PHE A 55 -4.93 3.76 -15.76
CA PHE A 55 -5.78 4.00 -14.60
C PHE A 55 -7.28 4.13 -14.97
N TYR A 56 -7.58 4.48 -16.23
CA TYR A 56 -8.94 4.67 -16.75
C TYR A 56 -9.43 3.53 -17.66
N CYS A 57 -8.60 2.50 -17.88
CA CYS A 57 -8.96 1.38 -18.73
C CYS A 57 -9.80 0.37 -17.92
N GLU A 58 -11.11 0.62 -17.82
CA GLU A 58 -12.12 -0.44 -17.69
C GLU A 58 -12.55 -0.93 -19.07
#